data_AF-A0A9P4QIH1-F1
#
_entry.id   AF-A0A9P4QIH1-F1
#
_cell.length_a   1.000
_cell.length_b   1.000
_cell.length_c   1.000
_cell.angle_alpha   90.00
_cell.angle_beta   90.00
_cell.angle_gamma   90.00
#
_symmetry.space_group_name_H-M   'P 1'
#
loop_
_entity.id
_entity.type
_entity.pdbx_description
1 polymer ?
#
loop_
_entity_poly.entity_id
_entity_poly.type
_entity_poly.pdbx_seq_one_letter_code
_entity_poly.pdbx_strand_id
1 'polypeptide(L)'
;MTAVGPMRHAFYETFLNVHRLLVLLGMIGVYVHLARANLPQMPYLYVCIALWCFEYVMRLYRLVYHNLSRRHGATRVTIEALPSDACRVTFELARPWTFKPGCHVHAYIPTFAWWSSHPFSIAWMQTATRGEPVEFGQRLQGFTKENSDVVISTSSSYSRANNTVAGRASRHVSRPSVTPASLPRSEQVTRVSLVCRTRTGMTKRLYEEACKSPSGIINTWGAIEGPYGGSESLASFGTVVLFAGGVGVTHCVSYIQHLLEGYQEGTSSTRRILFVWSVPTPEALEWIRPWMDQILAMPARREVLRIQLYITKPRSHKDHISTSGTLEMHPGRCNPTTVLEKEMKDRIGAMGVTVCGPGAFADSVRQAVRTVVDRGSIDFVEEAFTY
;
A
#
# COMPACT_ATOMS: atom_id res chain seq x y z
N MET A 1 -36.15 7.93 3.72
CA MET A 1 -36.23 6.68 2.92
C MET A 1 -34.95 6.34 2.15
N THR A 2 -34.07 7.31 1.85
CA THR A 2 -32.78 7.02 1.17
C THR A 2 -31.68 6.50 2.09
N ALA A 3 -31.76 6.74 3.41
CA ALA A 3 -30.73 6.40 4.40
C ALA A 3 -30.88 5.01 5.05
N VAL A 4 -31.55 4.04 4.39
CA VAL A 4 -31.74 2.69 4.94
C VAL A 4 -30.61 1.77 4.46
N GLY A 5 -29.98 1.05 5.38
CA GLY A 5 -28.71 0.32 5.20
C GLY A 5 -28.54 -0.54 3.93
N PRO A 6 -29.55 -1.30 3.47
CA PRO A 6 -29.43 -2.18 2.29
C PRO A 6 -29.27 -1.40 0.97
N MET A 7 -29.99 -0.28 0.81
CA MET A 7 -29.90 0.56 -0.40
C MET A 7 -28.55 1.26 -0.53
N ARG A 8 -27.89 1.55 0.60
CA ARG A 8 -26.55 2.15 0.64
C ARG A 8 -25.48 1.26 0.02
N HIS A 9 -25.62 -0.07 0.12
CA HIS A 9 -24.62 -1.02 -0.39
C HIS A 9 -24.72 -1.30 -1.90
N ALA A 10 -25.89 -1.11 -2.51
CA ALA A 10 -26.10 -1.34 -3.95
C ALA A 10 -25.96 -0.06 -4.80
N PHE A 11 -26.23 1.12 -4.22
CA PHE A 11 -26.26 2.41 -4.93
C PHE A 11 -25.51 3.50 -4.17
N TYR A 12 -24.36 3.19 -3.58
CA TYR A 12 -23.60 4.13 -2.74
C TYR A 12 -23.37 5.49 -3.42
N GLU A 13 -22.96 5.50 -4.69
CA GLU A 13 -22.72 6.73 -5.45
C GLU A 13 -24.01 7.53 -5.71
N THR A 14 -25.10 6.86 -6.09
CA THR A 14 -26.39 7.50 -6.32
C THR A 14 -26.96 8.07 -5.01
N PHE A 15 -26.87 7.31 -3.91
CA PHE A 15 -27.29 7.75 -2.59
C PHE A 15 -26.54 9.01 -2.16
N LEU A 16 -25.22 9.01 -2.30
CA LEU A 16 -24.38 10.14 -1.90
C LEU A 16 -24.74 11.41 -2.67
N ASN A 17 -24.97 11.30 -3.99
CA ASN A 17 -25.36 12.43 -4.83
C ASN A 17 -26.77 12.93 -4.53
N VAL A 18 -27.74 12.02 -4.33
CA VAL A 18 -29.11 12.38 -3.93
C VAL A 18 -29.10 13.04 -2.55
N HIS A 19 -28.32 12.54 -1.60
CA HIS A 19 -28.22 13.11 -0.26
C HIS A 19 -27.66 14.54 -0.30
N ARG A 20 -26.61 14.79 -1.08
CA ARG A 20 -26.06 16.14 -1.31
C ARG A 20 -27.12 17.10 -1.89
N LEU A 21 -27.92 16.64 -2.86
CA LEU A 21 -29.03 17.42 -3.41
C LEU A 21 -30.10 17.73 -2.35
N LEU A 22 -30.48 16.74 -1.53
CA LEU A 22 -31.47 16.92 -0.47
C LEU A 22 -30.99 17.90 0.61
N VAL A 23 -29.70 17.87 0.96
CA VAL A 23 -29.10 18.86 1.88
C VAL A 23 -29.20 20.26 1.29
N LEU A 24 -28.86 20.45 0.01
CA LEU A 24 -28.99 21.75 -0.66
C LEU A 24 -30.45 22.24 -0.66
N LEU A 25 -31.40 21.39 -1.02
CA LEU A 25 -32.83 21.71 -1.00
C LEU A 25 -33.34 22.02 0.41
N GLY A 26 -32.88 21.26 1.41
CA GLY A 26 -33.21 21.50 2.82
C GLY A 26 -32.71 22.85 3.31
N MET A 27 -31.45 23.21 2.98
CA MET A 27 -30.88 24.52 3.32
C MET A 27 -31.65 25.66 2.66
N ILE A 28 -32.04 25.53 1.39
CA ILE A 28 -32.88 26.51 0.68
C ILE A 28 -34.27 26.61 1.34
N GLY A 29 -34.88 25.48 1.70
CA GLY A 29 -36.18 25.45 2.37
C GLY A 29 -36.17 26.16 3.73
N VAL A 30 -35.15 25.89 4.55
CA VAL A 30 -34.95 26.57 5.84
C VAL A 30 -34.71 28.07 5.63
N TYR A 31 -33.91 28.45 4.64
CA TYR A 31 -33.70 29.86 4.29
C TYR A 31 -35.01 30.58 3.96
N VAL A 32 -35.82 30.01 3.06
CA VAL A 32 -37.11 30.60 2.66
C VAL A 32 -38.10 30.66 3.83
N HIS A 33 -38.14 29.62 4.67
CA HIS A 33 -39.01 29.58 5.84
C HIS A 33 -38.66 30.67 6.86
N LEU A 34 -37.37 30.78 7.23
CA LEU A 34 -36.89 31.82 8.14
C LEU A 34 -37.08 33.23 7.57
N ALA A 35 -36.90 33.40 6.26
CA ALA A 35 -37.05 34.69 5.57
C ALA A 35 -38.50 35.17 5.56
N ARG A 36 -39.45 34.26 5.32
CA ARG A 36 -40.88 34.60 5.32
C ARG A 36 -41.41 34.87 6.73
N ALA A 37 -40.86 34.21 7.74
CA ALA A 37 -41.29 34.35 9.13
C ALA A 37 -40.53 35.43 9.92
N ASN A 38 -39.56 36.14 9.32
CA ASN A 38 -38.71 37.15 9.97
C ASN A 38 -38.16 36.69 11.33
N LEU A 39 -37.63 35.47 11.35
CA LEU A 39 -37.19 34.80 12.56
C LEU A 39 -35.74 35.20 12.94
N PRO A 40 -35.42 35.37 14.25
CA PRO A 40 -34.10 35.82 14.71
C PRO A 40 -32.98 34.78 14.46
N GLN A 41 -33.30 33.56 14.04
CA GLN A 41 -32.34 32.48 13.83
C GLN A 41 -31.53 32.59 12.53
N MET A 42 -31.78 33.62 11.69
CA MET A 42 -31.07 33.84 10.42
C MET A 42 -29.53 33.83 10.51
N PRO A 43 -28.88 34.45 11.51
CA PRO A 43 -27.43 34.43 11.62
C PRO A 43 -26.85 33.01 11.76
N TYR A 44 -27.53 32.10 12.45
CA TYR A 44 -27.09 30.72 12.60
C TYR A 44 -27.08 29.98 11.26
N LEU A 45 -28.07 30.23 10.41
CA LEU A 45 -28.11 29.66 9.06
C LEU A 45 -26.94 30.14 8.22
N TYR A 46 -26.58 31.43 8.28
CA TYR A 46 -25.41 31.95 7.58
C TYR A 46 -24.10 31.31 8.05
N VAL A 47 -23.94 31.07 9.35
CA VAL A 47 -22.77 30.34 9.88
C VAL A 47 -22.73 28.91 9.33
N CYS A 48 -23.85 28.19 9.31
CA CYS A 48 -23.91 26.85 8.75
C CYS A 48 -23.55 26.82 7.25
N ILE A 49 -24.08 27.76 6.46
CA ILE A 49 -23.75 27.89 5.03
C ILE A 49 -22.27 28.23 4.85
N ALA A 50 -21.74 29.15 5.65
CA ALA A 50 -20.33 29.55 5.57
C ALA A 50 -19.39 28.37 5.87
N LEU A 51 -19.65 27.59 6.94
CA LEU A 51 -18.86 26.41 7.28
C LEU A 51 -18.95 25.33 6.19
N TRP A 52 -20.15 25.10 5.65
CA TRP A 52 -20.37 24.14 4.56
C TRP A 52 -19.60 24.55 3.29
N CYS A 53 -19.74 25.79 2.83
CA CYS A 53 -19.00 26.32 1.69
C CYS A 53 -17.48 26.29 1.92
N PHE A 54 -17.02 26.66 3.13
CA PHE A 54 -15.61 26.66 3.49
C PHE A 54 -15.00 25.26 3.35
N GLU A 55 -15.72 24.20 3.77
CA GLU A 55 -15.26 22.82 3.61
C GLU A 55 -14.99 22.47 2.13
N TYR A 56 -15.93 22.78 1.23
CA TYR A 56 -15.76 22.51 -0.20
C TYR A 56 -14.66 23.33 -0.84
N VAL A 57 -14.56 24.62 -0.50
CA VAL A 57 -13.51 25.51 -1.00
C VAL A 57 -12.14 25.00 -0.55
N MET A 58 -11.99 24.60 0.71
CA MET A 58 -10.73 24.06 1.23
C MET A 58 -10.34 22.72 0.58
N ARG A 59 -11.32 21.83 0.34
CA ARG A 59 -11.09 20.58 -0.42
C ARG A 59 -10.65 20.86 -1.85
N LEU A 60 -11.35 21.73 -2.57
CA LEU A 60 -11.01 22.13 -3.94
C LEU A 60 -9.63 22.81 -4.00
N TYR A 61 -9.35 23.72 -3.06
CA TYR A 61 -8.05 24.37 -2.94
C TYR A 61 -6.92 23.36 -2.75
N ARG A 62 -7.05 22.41 -1.82
CA ARG A 62 -6.03 21.37 -1.60
C ARG A 62 -5.84 20.49 -2.84
N LEU A 63 -6.93 20.07 -3.49
CA LEU A 63 -6.87 19.27 -4.71
C LEU A 63 -6.12 20.01 -5.82
N VAL A 64 -6.48 21.28 -6.07
CA VAL A 64 -5.82 22.11 -7.09
C VAL A 64 -4.36 22.39 -6.72
N TYR A 65 -4.09 22.74 -5.46
CA TYR A 65 -2.75 23.08 -5.00
C TYR A 65 -1.77 21.92 -5.14
N HIS A 66 -2.17 20.71 -4.75
CA HIS A 66 -1.30 19.53 -4.80
C HIS A 66 -1.15 18.94 -6.21
N ASN A 67 -2.18 19.05 -7.05
CA ASN A 67 -2.19 18.34 -8.33
C ASN A 67 -1.92 19.22 -9.55
N LEU A 68 -2.07 20.54 -9.43
CA LEU A 68 -1.80 21.49 -10.51
C LEU A 68 -0.66 22.43 -10.13
N SER A 69 0.29 22.57 -11.06
CA SER A 69 1.39 23.53 -10.96
C SER A 69 1.52 24.30 -12.26
N ARG A 70 1.58 25.64 -12.17
CA ARG A 70 1.77 26.51 -13.34
C ARG A 70 3.08 26.22 -14.10
N ARG A 71 4.12 25.74 -13.39
CA ARG A 71 5.43 25.40 -13.99
C ARG A 71 5.54 23.91 -14.35
N HIS A 72 4.88 23.05 -13.58
CA HIS A 72 5.09 21.59 -13.66
C HIS A 72 3.87 20.82 -14.19
N GLY A 73 2.85 21.51 -14.70
CA GLY A 73 1.66 20.89 -15.29
C GLY A 73 0.77 20.19 -14.25
N ALA A 74 -0.05 19.26 -14.74
CA ALA A 74 -0.93 18.44 -13.92
C ALA A 74 -0.28 17.10 -13.55
N THR A 75 -0.79 16.48 -12.50
CA THR A 75 -0.38 15.14 -12.05
C THR A 75 -0.66 14.09 -13.12
N ARG A 76 0.37 13.31 -13.46
CA ARG A 76 0.30 12.24 -14.47
C ARG A 76 0.05 10.91 -13.78
N VAL A 77 -0.74 10.05 -14.41
CA VAL A 77 -1.12 8.76 -13.88
C VAL A 77 -0.74 7.66 -14.85
N THR A 78 0.01 6.68 -14.39
CA THR A 78 0.34 5.48 -15.16
C THR A 78 -0.32 4.27 -14.51
N ILE A 79 -1.09 3.54 -15.31
CA ILE A 79 -1.86 2.36 -14.90
C ILE A 79 -1.23 1.15 -15.56
N GLU A 80 -0.91 0.13 -14.78
CA GLU A 80 -0.32 -1.14 -15.22
C GLU A 80 -1.24 -2.29 -14.81
N ALA A 81 -1.57 -3.19 -15.74
CA ALA A 81 -2.29 -4.42 -15.44
C ALA A 81 -1.35 -5.47 -14.83
N LEU A 82 -1.71 -5.98 -13.65
CA LEU A 82 -0.98 -7.01 -12.91
C LEU A 82 -1.73 -8.35 -12.97
N PRO A 83 -1.06 -9.49 -12.75
CA PRO A 83 -1.71 -10.79 -12.67
C PRO A 83 -2.78 -10.84 -11.56
N SER A 84 -3.66 -11.84 -11.61
CA SER A 84 -4.69 -12.05 -10.57
C SER A 84 -5.68 -10.89 -10.42
N ASP A 85 -6.03 -10.24 -11.54
CA ASP A 85 -7.02 -9.16 -11.63
C ASP A 85 -6.72 -8.00 -10.66
N ALA A 86 -5.52 -7.44 -10.78
CA ALA A 86 -5.10 -6.26 -10.05
C ALA A 86 -4.52 -5.21 -11.00
N CYS A 87 -4.57 -3.94 -10.60
CA CYS A 87 -3.88 -2.85 -11.28
C CYS A 87 -2.93 -2.16 -10.31
N ARG A 88 -1.77 -1.77 -10.82
CA ARG A 88 -0.94 -0.75 -10.17
C ARG A 88 -1.25 0.60 -10.78
N VAL A 89 -1.53 1.59 -9.93
CA VAL A 89 -1.80 2.97 -10.35
C VAL A 89 -0.75 3.86 -9.71
N THR A 90 0.10 4.47 -10.54
CA THR A 90 1.20 5.33 -10.07
C THR A 90 0.93 6.77 -10.46
N PHE A 91 0.90 7.65 -9.47
CA PHE A 91 0.74 9.10 -9.62
C PHE A 91 2.10 9.78 -9.56
N GLU A 92 2.47 10.49 -10.62
CA GLU A 92 3.61 11.41 -10.62
C GLU A 92 3.10 12.82 -10.28
N LEU A 93 3.34 13.24 -9.04
CA LEU A 93 2.77 14.45 -8.47
C LEU A 93 3.42 15.70 -9.03
N ALA A 94 2.58 16.71 -9.30
CA ALA A 94 3.03 18.03 -9.75
C ALA A 94 3.84 18.80 -8.69
N ARG A 95 3.72 18.40 -7.41
CA ARG A 95 4.48 18.96 -6.29
C ARG A 95 5.07 17.84 -5.43
N PRO A 96 6.27 18.06 -4.85
CA PRO A 96 6.82 17.14 -3.86
C PRO A 96 5.87 16.99 -2.68
N TRP A 97 5.74 15.77 -2.19
CA TRP A 97 4.85 15.45 -1.09
C TRP A 97 5.47 14.42 -0.17
N THR A 98 5.27 14.57 1.13
CA THR A 98 5.73 13.62 2.15
C THR A 98 4.52 12.95 2.77
N PHE A 99 4.53 11.62 2.86
CA PHE A 99 3.46 10.83 3.47
C PHE A 99 4.03 10.00 4.61
N LYS A 100 3.15 9.58 5.53
CA LYS A 100 3.49 8.64 6.60
C LYS A 100 3.07 7.22 6.21
N PRO A 101 3.75 6.18 6.73
CA PRO A 101 3.29 4.80 6.55
C PRO A 101 1.84 4.61 6.98
N GLY A 102 1.13 3.73 6.29
CA GLY A 102 -0.27 3.44 6.57
C GLY A 102 -1.28 4.49 6.12
N CYS A 103 -0.84 5.61 5.54
CA CYS A 103 -1.76 6.61 4.98
C CYS A 103 -2.52 6.09 3.75
N HIS A 104 -3.68 6.67 3.51
CA HIS A 104 -4.46 6.51 2.30
C HIS A 104 -4.74 7.85 1.61
N VAL A 105 -5.10 7.77 0.35
CA VAL A 105 -5.44 8.93 -0.50
C VAL A 105 -6.77 8.69 -1.17
N HIS A 106 -7.48 9.78 -1.43
CA HIS A 106 -8.60 9.76 -2.35
C HIS A 106 -8.07 10.03 -3.76
N ALA A 107 -8.15 9.04 -4.63
CA ALA A 107 -7.74 9.14 -6.02
C ALA A 107 -8.92 9.55 -6.91
N TYR A 108 -8.67 10.50 -7.80
CA TYR A 108 -9.58 10.98 -8.82
C TYR A 108 -8.96 10.64 -10.17
N ILE A 109 -9.63 9.80 -10.96
CA ILE A 109 -9.18 9.42 -12.31
C ILE A 109 -10.30 9.69 -13.30
N PRO A 110 -10.41 10.92 -13.82
CA PRO A 110 -11.64 11.37 -14.50
C PRO A 110 -11.96 10.63 -15.79
N THR A 111 -10.94 10.08 -16.47
CA THR A 111 -11.12 9.22 -17.64
C THR A 111 -12.00 7.99 -17.34
N PHE A 112 -11.97 7.48 -16.10
CA PHE A 112 -12.64 6.22 -15.74
C PHE A 112 -13.80 6.40 -14.77
N ALA A 113 -13.78 7.44 -13.93
CA ALA A 113 -14.78 7.69 -12.90
C ALA A 113 -15.24 9.17 -12.79
N TRP A 114 -15.07 9.96 -13.85
CA TRP A 114 -15.45 11.39 -13.89
C TRP A 114 -14.99 12.18 -12.66
N TRP A 115 -15.87 12.46 -11.70
CA TRP A 115 -15.57 13.24 -10.51
C TRP A 115 -15.65 12.43 -9.21
N SER A 116 -15.84 11.11 -9.30
CA SER A 116 -15.86 10.23 -8.14
C SER A 116 -14.45 10.06 -7.58
N SER A 117 -14.35 10.18 -6.27
CA SER A 117 -13.14 9.93 -5.48
C SER A 117 -13.16 8.51 -4.93
N HIS A 118 -12.06 7.79 -5.02
CA HIS A 118 -11.93 6.45 -4.45
C HIS A 118 -10.77 6.37 -3.45
N PRO A 119 -11.00 5.88 -2.22
CA PRO A 119 -9.95 5.75 -1.22
C PRO A 119 -9.05 4.57 -1.56
N PHE A 120 -7.73 4.78 -1.53
CA PHE A 120 -6.72 3.74 -1.70
C PHE A 120 -5.57 3.95 -0.73
N SER A 121 -5.09 2.87 -0.12
CA SER A 121 -3.87 2.90 0.68
C SER A 121 -2.66 3.17 -0.20
N ILE A 122 -1.76 4.02 0.28
CA ILE A 122 -0.47 4.22 -0.39
C ILE A 122 0.35 2.95 -0.20
N ALA A 123 0.80 2.36 -1.30
CA ALA A 123 1.60 1.15 -1.25
C ALA A 123 3.11 1.45 -1.21
N TRP A 124 3.53 2.45 -1.98
CA TRP A 124 4.93 2.86 -2.07
C TRP A 124 5.08 4.31 -2.51
N MET A 125 6.20 4.93 -2.14
CA MET A 125 6.61 6.23 -2.64
C MET A 125 8.05 6.18 -3.09
N GLN A 126 8.34 6.89 -4.18
CA GLN A 126 9.70 7.08 -4.63
C GLN A 126 9.90 8.50 -5.13
N THR A 127 11.04 9.09 -4.78
CA THR A 127 11.52 10.31 -5.42
C THR A 127 12.18 9.93 -6.74
N ALA A 128 11.68 10.46 -7.85
CA ALA A 128 12.17 10.19 -9.18
C ALA A 128 12.51 11.48 -9.93
N THR A 129 13.31 11.38 -10.99
CA THR A 129 13.50 12.50 -11.92
C THR A 129 12.28 12.65 -12.81
N ARG A 130 11.88 13.89 -13.05
CA ARG A 130 10.69 14.21 -13.84
C ARG A 130 10.83 13.72 -15.28
N GLY A 131 9.80 13.02 -15.78
CA GLY A 131 9.76 12.55 -17.17
C GLY A 131 10.50 11.25 -17.46
N GLU A 132 11.25 10.72 -16.50
CA GLU A 132 11.77 9.34 -16.59
C GLU A 132 10.58 8.38 -16.76
N PRO A 133 10.63 7.39 -17.66
CA PRO A 133 9.59 6.37 -17.69
C PRO A 133 9.54 5.68 -16.32
N VAL A 134 8.34 5.27 -15.92
CA VAL A 134 8.21 4.42 -14.73
C VAL A 134 8.83 3.07 -15.11
N GLU A 135 10.03 2.79 -14.61
CA GLU A 135 10.65 1.48 -14.76
C GLU A 135 9.87 0.47 -13.93
N PHE A 136 8.87 -0.13 -14.56
CA PHE A 136 8.25 -1.33 -14.06
C PHE A 136 9.27 -2.43 -14.23
N GLY A 137 9.73 -3.01 -13.09
CA GLY A 137 10.74 -4.05 -13.10
C GLY A 137 10.41 -5.04 -14.22
N GLN A 138 11.33 -5.15 -15.20
CA GLN A 138 11.18 -6.07 -16.31
C GLN A 138 10.67 -7.39 -15.74
N ARG A 139 9.74 -8.03 -16.45
CA ARG A 139 9.24 -9.38 -16.17
C ARG A 139 10.43 -10.34 -16.23
N LEU A 140 11.26 -10.32 -15.19
CA LEU A 140 12.44 -11.15 -15.04
C LEU A 140 11.88 -12.55 -14.88
N GLN A 141 12.00 -13.34 -15.94
CA GLN A 141 11.92 -14.79 -15.88
C GLN A 141 12.98 -15.25 -14.86
N GLY A 142 12.63 -15.27 -13.58
CA GLY A 142 13.64 -15.39 -12.52
C GLY A 142 13.11 -15.32 -11.10
N PHE A 143 11.83 -15.61 -10.85
CA PHE A 143 11.41 -16.09 -9.51
C PHE A 143 11.50 -17.61 -9.37
N THR A 144 12.04 -18.28 -10.39
CA THR A 144 12.37 -19.70 -10.35
C THR A 144 13.73 -19.90 -11.00
N LYS A 145 14.69 -20.46 -10.23
CA LYS A 145 16.05 -20.86 -10.61
C LYS A 145 17.13 -19.77 -10.67
N GLU A 146 17.52 -19.23 -9.52
CA GLU A 146 18.94 -18.91 -9.25
C GLU A 146 19.14 -18.64 -7.76
N ASN A 147 19.19 -19.72 -6.98
CA ASN A 147 19.85 -19.79 -5.65
C ASN A 147 19.76 -21.21 -5.04
N SER A 148 19.49 -22.24 -5.86
CA SER A 148 19.33 -23.62 -5.41
C SER A 148 20.61 -24.47 -5.45
N ASP A 149 21.78 -23.87 -5.71
CA ASP A 149 23.05 -24.61 -5.70
C ASP A 149 23.96 -24.13 -4.56
N VAL A 150 23.52 -24.37 -3.33
CA VAL A 150 24.43 -24.59 -2.19
C VAL A 150 24.07 -25.94 -1.60
N VAL A 151 24.55 -27.00 -2.24
CA VAL A 151 24.58 -28.35 -1.68
C VAL A 151 25.93 -28.52 -0.99
N ILE A 152 25.91 -28.51 0.33
CA ILE A 152 26.95 -29.09 1.17
C ILE A 152 26.61 -30.57 1.31
N SER A 153 27.44 -31.46 0.78
CA SER A 153 28.21 -32.42 1.62
C SER A 153 28.88 -33.54 0.80
N THR A 154 30.21 -33.58 0.95
CA THR A 154 31.06 -34.77 1.19
C THR A 154 31.16 -35.90 0.16
N SER A 155 32.34 -36.04 -0.45
CA SER A 155 33.23 -37.18 -0.16
C SER A 155 34.63 -36.99 -0.79
N SER A 156 35.60 -37.55 -0.09
CA SER A 156 37.04 -37.57 -0.34
C SER A 156 37.45 -38.15 -1.70
N SER A 157 38.49 -37.58 -2.31
CA SER A 157 39.67 -38.34 -2.75
C SER A 157 40.75 -37.42 -3.34
N TYR A 158 41.99 -37.76 -3.01
CA TYR A 158 43.26 -37.23 -3.52
C TYR A 158 43.25 -36.86 -5.01
N SER A 159 43.86 -35.73 -5.37
CA SER A 159 44.97 -35.69 -6.35
C SER A 159 45.56 -34.28 -6.52
N ARG A 160 46.89 -34.29 -6.61
CA ARG A 160 47.85 -33.19 -6.73
C ARG A 160 48.05 -32.84 -8.21
N ALA A 161 48.08 -31.55 -8.58
CA ALA A 161 49.05 -30.95 -9.53
C ALA A 161 48.67 -29.53 -10.01
N ASN A 162 49.61 -28.60 -9.76
CA ASN A 162 50.17 -27.54 -10.62
C ASN A 162 49.30 -26.56 -11.45
N ASN A 163 49.52 -25.27 -11.11
CA ASN A 163 49.74 -24.09 -11.95
C ASN A 163 49.24 -24.10 -13.41
N THR A 164 48.48 -23.07 -13.79
CA THR A 164 48.88 -22.14 -14.87
C THR A 164 48.00 -20.89 -14.91
N VAL A 165 48.67 -19.77 -15.16
CA VAL A 165 48.13 -18.44 -15.43
C VAL A 165 47.46 -18.42 -16.80
N ALA A 166 46.22 -17.96 -16.89
CA ALA A 166 45.66 -17.40 -18.12
C ALA A 166 44.50 -16.45 -17.78
N GLY A 167 44.69 -15.18 -18.12
CA GLY A 167 43.72 -14.13 -17.85
C GLY A 167 42.44 -14.27 -18.66
N ARG A 168 41.35 -13.78 -18.07
CA ARG A 168 40.19 -13.31 -18.83
C ARG A 168 39.57 -12.14 -18.09
N ALA A 169 39.69 -10.97 -18.69
CA ALA A 169 39.08 -9.73 -18.25
C ALA A 169 37.55 -9.90 -18.12
N SER A 170 37.06 -9.86 -16.89
CA SER A 170 35.65 -9.65 -16.62
C SER A 170 35.43 -8.16 -16.39
N ARG A 171 34.71 -7.52 -17.32
CA ARG A 171 34.30 -6.13 -17.23
C ARG A 171 33.39 -5.98 -16.02
N HIS A 172 33.90 -5.36 -14.97
CA HIS A 172 33.09 -4.76 -13.92
C HIS A 172 32.20 -3.69 -14.57
N VAL A 173 30.93 -4.03 -14.85
CA VAL A 173 29.91 -3.01 -15.11
C VAL A 173 29.52 -2.47 -13.74
N SER A 174 30.23 -1.42 -13.33
CA SER A 174 29.92 -0.61 -12.16
C SER A 174 28.54 0.01 -12.37
N ARG A 175 27.51 -0.57 -11.76
CA ARG A 175 26.17 0.01 -11.70
C ARG A 175 26.24 1.20 -10.73
N PRO A 176 26.00 2.46 -11.17
CA PRO A 176 26.09 3.58 -10.25
C PRO A 176 24.99 3.44 -9.19
N SER A 177 25.41 3.29 -7.94
CA SER A 177 24.54 3.44 -6.78
C SER A 177 24.12 4.90 -6.70
N VAL A 178 22.99 5.24 -7.32
CA VAL A 178 22.40 6.57 -7.20
C VAL A 178 21.74 6.67 -5.83
N THR A 179 22.51 7.15 -4.86
CA THR A 179 21.97 7.74 -3.63
C THR A 179 21.10 8.94 -4.05
N PRO A 180 19.83 9.10 -3.59
CA PRO A 180 18.92 10.17 -4.05
C PRO A 180 19.34 11.61 -3.71
N ALA A 181 20.53 11.83 -3.17
CA ALA A 181 20.93 13.05 -2.49
C ALA A 181 21.51 14.17 -3.40
N SER A 182 21.58 13.99 -4.72
CA SER A 182 22.32 14.94 -5.59
C SER A 182 21.53 15.60 -6.74
N LEU A 183 20.23 15.35 -6.91
CA LEU A 183 19.46 16.01 -7.97
C LEU A 183 18.96 17.40 -7.52
N PRO A 184 19.02 18.45 -8.37
CA PRO A 184 18.43 19.74 -8.03
C PRO A 184 16.92 19.59 -7.77
N ARG A 185 16.44 20.16 -6.67
CA ARG A 185 15.05 20.04 -6.18
C ARG A 185 13.98 20.44 -7.21
N SER A 186 14.35 21.19 -8.24
CA SER A 186 13.48 21.61 -9.35
C SER A 186 13.11 20.49 -10.33
N GLU A 187 13.88 19.40 -10.38
CA GLU A 187 13.69 18.28 -11.32
C GLU A 187 13.15 17.01 -10.66
N GLN A 188 13.09 16.96 -9.33
CA GLN A 188 12.59 15.83 -8.58
C GLN A 188 11.05 15.85 -8.51
N VAL A 189 10.44 14.70 -8.73
CA VAL A 189 9.00 14.45 -8.58
C VAL A 189 8.75 13.31 -7.59
N THR A 190 7.65 13.41 -6.86
CA THR A 190 7.18 12.34 -5.99
C THR A 190 6.28 11.41 -6.78
N ARG A 191 6.62 10.12 -6.83
CA ARG A 191 5.76 9.05 -7.33
C ARG A 191 5.08 8.35 -6.18
N VAL A 192 3.75 8.26 -6.25
CA VAL A 192 2.93 7.52 -5.29
C VAL A 192 2.28 6.36 -6.02
N SER A 193 2.61 5.13 -5.61
CA SER A 193 2.04 3.91 -6.20
C SER A 193 0.96 3.32 -5.31
N LEU A 194 -0.16 2.97 -5.93
CA LEU A 194 -1.32 2.32 -5.35
C LEU A 194 -1.48 0.94 -6.00
N VAL A 195 -1.97 -0.05 -5.26
CA VAL A 195 -2.44 -1.32 -5.84
C VAL A 195 -3.92 -1.43 -5.56
N CYS A 196 -4.70 -1.65 -6.62
CA CYS A 196 -6.12 -1.89 -6.49
C CYS A 196 -6.48 -3.23 -7.12
N ARG A 197 -7.33 -4.01 -6.44
CA ARG A 197 -7.90 -5.22 -7.03
C ARG A 197 -9.08 -4.84 -7.91
N THR A 198 -9.20 -5.53 -9.03
CA THR A 198 -10.33 -5.38 -9.94
C THR A 198 -11.61 -5.81 -9.23
N ARG A 199 -12.48 -4.84 -9.00
CA ARG A 199 -13.89 -4.99 -8.59
C ARG A 199 -14.80 -4.44 -9.68
N THR A 200 -16.10 -4.32 -9.41
CA THR A 200 -17.08 -3.72 -10.31
C THR A 200 -16.85 -2.23 -10.52
N GLY A 201 -17.32 -1.66 -11.64
CA GLY A 201 -17.26 -0.21 -11.90
C GLY A 201 -15.89 0.27 -12.38
N MET A 202 -15.36 1.33 -11.75
CA MET A 202 -14.13 2.01 -12.17
C MET A 202 -12.93 1.05 -12.28
N THR A 203 -12.69 0.22 -11.26
CA THR A 203 -11.53 -0.69 -11.22
C THR A 203 -11.55 -1.73 -12.32
N LYS A 204 -12.77 -2.19 -12.73
CA LYS A 204 -12.93 -3.09 -13.89
C LYS A 204 -12.51 -2.41 -15.17
N ARG A 205 -12.99 -1.19 -15.39
CA ARG A 205 -12.66 -0.40 -16.58
C ARG A 205 -11.16 -0.08 -16.63
N LEU A 206 -10.56 0.27 -15.50
CA LEU A 206 -9.10 0.50 -15.40
C LEU A 206 -8.31 -0.73 -15.84
N TYR A 207 -8.66 -1.91 -15.34
CA TYR A 207 -7.99 -3.18 -15.68
C TYR A 207 -8.21 -3.57 -17.13
N GLU A 208 -9.45 -3.55 -17.61
CA GLU A 208 -9.80 -3.94 -18.98
C GLU A 208 -9.12 -3.03 -20.01
N GLU A 209 -9.12 -1.71 -19.80
CA GLU A 209 -8.40 -0.80 -20.68
C GLU A 209 -6.89 -1.08 -20.63
N ALA A 210 -6.31 -1.24 -19.44
CA ALA A 210 -4.88 -1.54 -19.33
C ALA A 210 -4.50 -2.83 -20.06
N CYS A 211 -5.33 -3.87 -19.99
CA CYS A 211 -5.15 -5.12 -20.74
C CYS A 211 -5.29 -4.98 -22.26
N LYS A 212 -6.05 -3.99 -22.76
CA LYS A 212 -6.16 -3.73 -24.21
C LYS A 212 -4.89 -3.08 -24.78
N SER A 213 -4.10 -2.42 -23.94
CA SER A 213 -2.82 -1.82 -24.36
C SER A 213 -1.79 -2.92 -24.67
N PRO A 214 -1.05 -2.85 -25.79
CA PRO A 214 -0.03 -3.85 -26.15
C PRO A 214 1.07 -4.03 -25.09
N SER A 215 1.34 -2.99 -24.31
CA SER A 215 2.33 -3.00 -23.21
C SER A 215 1.72 -3.34 -21.84
N GLY A 216 0.39 -3.50 -21.74
CA GLY A 216 -0.32 -3.61 -20.46
C GLY A 216 -0.36 -2.30 -19.65
N ILE A 217 0.09 -1.19 -20.25
CA ILE A 217 0.27 0.11 -19.58
C ILE A 217 -0.55 1.19 -20.29
N ILE A 218 -1.22 2.03 -19.50
CA ILE A 218 -1.94 3.22 -19.96
C ILE A 218 -1.47 4.45 -19.19
N ASN A 219 -1.30 5.55 -19.91
CA ASN A 219 -1.04 6.86 -19.32
C ASN A 219 -2.29 7.73 -19.41
N THR A 220 -2.64 8.37 -18.30
CA THR A 220 -3.73 9.35 -18.22
C THR A 220 -3.36 10.47 -17.23
N TRP A 221 -4.30 11.35 -16.95
CA TRP A 221 -4.21 12.34 -15.89
C TRP A 221 -5.14 11.98 -14.74
N GLY A 222 -4.83 12.51 -13.56
CA GLY A 222 -5.65 12.33 -12.38
C GLY A 222 -5.19 13.26 -11.28
N ALA A 223 -5.87 13.17 -10.14
CA ALA A 223 -5.55 13.94 -8.96
C ALA A 223 -5.64 13.06 -7.72
N ILE A 224 -4.84 13.37 -6.70
CA ILE A 224 -4.94 12.75 -5.38
C ILE A 224 -5.19 13.78 -4.29
N GLU A 225 -5.97 13.40 -3.31
CA GLU A 225 -6.23 14.18 -2.10
C GLU A 225 -5.80 13.37 -0.87
N GLY A 226 -5.08 13.98 0.06
CA GLY A 226 -4.55 13.30 1.24
C GLY A 226 -3.38 14.06 1.87
N PRO A 227 -2.43 13.35 2.52
CA PRO A 227 -2.61 11.99 2.99
C PRO A 227 -3.65 11.99 4.13
N TYR A 228 -4.43 10.92 4.23
CA TYR A 228 -5.35 10.68 5.34
C TYR A 228 -4.87 9.48 6.14
N GLY A 229 -5.10 9.49 7.45
CA GLY A 229 -4.60 8.45 8.36
C GLY A 229 -3.10 8.57 8.65
N GLY A 230 -2.48 7.47 9.10
CA GLY A 230 -1.06 7.44 9.49
C GLY A 230 -0.75 8.16 10.81
N SER A 231 -1.74 8.24 11.72
CA SER A 231 -1.52 8.70 13.10
C SER A 231 -0.77 7.68 13.95
N GLU A 232 -0.96 6.39 13.66
CA GLU A 232 -0.42 5.30 14.45
C GLU A 232 1.05 5.03 14.07
N SER A 233 1.98 5.44 14.94
CA SER A 233 3.39 5.09 14.77
C SER A 233 3.67 3.73 15.38
N LEU A 234 4.13 2.79 14.57
CA LEU A 234 4.58 1.49 15.06
C LEU A 234 6.03 1.49 15.57
N ALA A 235 6.74 2.62 15.45
CA ALA A 235 8.17 2.72 15.76
C ALA A 235 8.51 2.65 17.26
N SER A 236 7.53 2.87 18.15
CA SER A 236 7.70 2.75 19.61
C SER A 236 7.61 1.31 20.11
N PHE A 237 7.03 0.38 19.33
CA PHE A 237 6.91 -1.02 19.73
C PHE A 237 8.21 -1.76 19.47
N GLY A 238 8.62 -2.60 20.41
CA GLY A 238 9.79 -3.47 20.25
C GLY A 238 9.52 -4.63 19.30
N THR A 239 8.27 -5.10 19.25
CA THR A 239 7.81 -6.16 18.33
C THR A 239 6.61 -5.68 17.54
N VAL A 240 6.65 -5.82 16.22
CA VAL A 240 5.56 -5.43 15.33
C VAL A 240 5.11 -6.63 14.50
N VAL A 241 3.82 -6.95 14.54
CA VAL A 241 3.21 -8.02 13.73
C VAL A 241 2.22 -7.39 12.74
N LEU A 242 2.53 -7.52 11.45
CA LEU A 242 1.75 -6.94 10.35
C LEU A 242 0.98 -8.07 9.64
N PHE A 243 -0.34 -8.13 9.79
CA PHE A 243 -1.21 -9.06 9.07
C PHE A 243 -1.79 -8.42 7.82
N ALA A 244 -1.58 -9.03 6.66
CA ALA A 244 -2.17 -8.62 5.39
C ALA A 244 -3.02 -9.73 4.78
N GLY A 245 -4.16 -9.36 4.19
CA GLY A 245 -4.99 -10.23 3.38
C GLY A 245 -5.19 -9.66 1.97
N GLY A 246 -4.74 -10.38 0.94
CA GLY A 246 -4.86 -9.93 -0.45
C GLY A 246 -4.17 -8.58 -0.68
N VAL A 247 -4.92 -7.56 -1.13
CA VAL A 247 -4.39 -6.20 -1.40
C VAL A 247 -3.99 -5.44 -0.14
N GLY A 248 -4.43 -5.85 1.05
CA GLY A 248 -4.03 -5.20 2.31
C GLY A 248 -2.52 -5.19 2.59
N VAL A 249 -1.73 -5.88 1.76
CA VAL A 249 -0.28 -5.76 1.73
C VAL A 249 0.22 -4.34 1.45
N THR A 250 -0.52 -3.53 0.70
CA THR A 250 -0.16 -2.13 0.39
C THR A 250 0.08 -1.32 1.67
N HIS A 251 -0.80 -1.49 2.65
CA HIS A 251 -0.68 -0.85 3.94
C HIS A 251 0.60 -1.32 4.68
N CYS A 252 0.84 -2.64 4.72
CA CYS A 252 1.94 -3.23 5.49
C CYS A 252 3.33 -2.92 4.91
N VAL A 253 3.49 -2.93 3.58
CA VAL A 253 4.79 -2.73 2.91
C VAL A 253 5.41 -1.37 3.28
N SER A 254 4.59 -0.31 3.36
CA SER A 254 5.05 1.01 3.78
C SER A 254 5.58 1.05 5.22
N TYR A 255 4.96 0.30 6.14
CA TYR A 255 5.45 0.17 7.51
C TYR A 255 6.76 -0.60 7.58
N ILE A 256 6.90 -1.70 6.82
CA ILE A 256 8.13 -2.48 6.81
C ILE A 256 9.31 -1.61 6.40
N GLN A 257 9.17 -0.85 5.32
CA GLN A 257 10.21 0.06 4.85
C GLN A 257 10.61 1.06 5.93
N HIS A 258 9.63 1.79 6.49
CA HIS A 258 9.87 2.83 7.49
C HIS A 258 10.47 2.29 8.80
N LEU A 259 10.02 1.11 9.26
CA LEU A 259 10.56 0.49 10.48
C LEU A 259 11.98 -0.03 10.28
N LEU A 260 12.32 -0.51 9.09
CA LEU A 260 13.69 -0.93 8.75
C LEU A 260 14.64 0.26 8.61
N GLU A 261 14.21 1.34 7.96
CA GLU A 261 14.96 2.60 7.88
C GLU A 261 15.21 3.15 9.29
N GLY A 262 14.17 3.24 10.12
CA GLY A 262 14.31 3.70 11.50
C GLY A 262 15.16 2.77 12.38
N TYR A 263 15.21 1.46 12.10
CA TYR A 263 16.12 0.55 12.79
C TYR A 263 17.58 0.84 12.43
N GLN A 264 17.87 1.05 11.14
CA GLN A 264 19.23 1.37 10.67
C GLN A 264 19.73 2.72 11.19
N GLU A 265 18.84 3.71 11.28
CA GLU A 265 19.15 5.04 11.80
C GLU A 265 19.21 5.08 13.33
N GLY A 266 18.76 4.02 14.02
CA GLY A 266 18.66 3.99 15.47
C GLY A 266 17.54 4.88 16.04
N THR A 267 16.59 5.31 15.20
CA THR A 267 15.46 6.18 15.57
C THR A 267 14.20 5.41 15.96
N SER A 268 14.14 4.10 15.64
CA SER A 268 13.04 3.21 16.00
C SER A 268 13.40 2.29 17.18
N SER A 269 12.42 2.01 18.05
CA SER A 269 12.52 0.99 19.11
C SER A 269 12.25 -0.43 18.61
N THR A 270 11.76 -0.58 17.38
CA THR A 270 11.43 -1.89 16.79
C THR A 270 12.66 -2.74 16.60
N ARG A 271 12.62 -3.97 17.14
CA ARG A 271 13.68 -4.98 17.06
C ARG A 271 13.22 -6.26 16.39
N ARG A 272 11.90 -6.47 16.28
CA ARG A 272 11.31 -7.63 15.59
C ARG A 272 10.12 -7.18 14.76
N ILE A 273 10.11 -7.55 13.49
CA ILE A 273 9.01 -7.33 12.55
C ILE A 273 8.61 -8.68 11.97
N LEU A 274 7.39 -9.13 12.25
CA LEU A 274 6.78 -10.26 11.59
C LEU A 274 5.74 -9.77 10.58
N PHE A 275 6.01 -9.99 9.30
CA PHE A 275 5.04 -9.73 8.25
C PHE A 275 4.34 -11.03 7.85
N VAL A 276 3.03 -11.11 8.09
CA VAL A 276 2.18 -12.25 7.73
C VAL A 276 1.26 -11.85 6.59
N TRP A 277 1.38 -12.52 5.45
CA TRP A 277 0.55 -12.22 4.29
C TRP A 277 -0.20 -13.44 3.79
N SER A 278 -1.53 -13.37 3.78
CA SER A 278 -2.39 -14.41 3.23
C SER A 278 -2.91 -14.01 1.85
N VAL A 279 -2.65 -14.88 0.86
CA VAL A 279 -3.07 -14.69 -0.53
C VAL A 279 -3.72 -15.95 -1.09
N PRO A 280 -4.63 -15.81 -2.07
CA PRO A 280 -5.18 -16.96 -2.80
C PRO A 280 -4.11 -17.75 -3.53
N THR A 281 -3.25 -17.06 -4.28
CA THR A 281 -2.31 -17.67 -5.21
C THR A 281 -0.96 -16.92 -5.19
N PRO A 282 0.16 -17.58 -5.55
CA PRO A 282 1.49 -16.98 -5.46
C PRO A 282 1.74 -15.85 -6.48
N GLU A 283 0.95 -15.76 -7.56
CA GLU A 283 1.09 -14.69 -8.55
C GLU A 283 0.80 -13.29 -7.95
N ALA A 284 0.12 -13.22 -6.80
CA ALA A 284 -0.06 -11.97 -6.07
C ALA A 284 1.28 -11.35 -5.61
N LEU A 285 2.35 -12.15 -5.47
CA LEU A 285 3.69 -11.65 -5.14
C LEU A 285 4.22 -10.68 -6.20
N GLU A 286 3.83 -10.85 -7.47
CA GLU A 286 4.26 -9.97 -8.56
C GLU A 286 3.80 -8.51 -8.34
N TRP A 287 2.70 -8.31 -7.60
CA TRP A 287 2.15 -6.98 -7.30
C TRP A 287 3.09 -6.10 -6.50
N ILE A 288 3.90 -6.70 -5.63
CA ILE A 288 4.77 -5.99 -4.71
C ILE A 288 6.25 -6.29 -4.95
N ARG A 289 6.56 -7.17 -5.91
CA ARG A 289 7.92 -7.62 -6.21
C ARG A 289 8.94 -6.47 -6.28
N PRO A 290 8.70 -5.35 -6.99
CA PRO A 290 9.69 -4.26 -7.04
C PRO A 290 9.98 -3.62 -5.68
N TRP A 291 9.00 -3.59 -4.78
CA TRP A 291 9.14 -3.03 -3.43
C TRP A 291 9.74 -4.05 -2.47
N MET A 292 9.36 -5.32 -2.63
CA MET A 292 9.97 -6.41 -1.89
C MET A 292 11.45 -6.55 -2.23
N ASP A 293 11.85 -6.43 -3.49
CA ASP A 293 13.26 -6.47 -3.89
C ASP A 293 14.05 -5.34 -3.20
N GLN A 294 13.47 -4.14 -3.06
CA GLN A 294 14.06 -3.03 -2.32
C GLN A 294 14.16 -3.32 -0.81
N ILE A 295 13.08 -3.77 -0.18
CA ILE A 295 13.07 -4.19 1.23
C ILE A 295 14.09 -5.32 1.45
N LEU A 296 14.19 -6.27 0.52
CA LEU A 296 15.10 -7.40 0.59
C LEU A 296 16.57 -7.01 0.31
N ALA A 297 16.81 -5.83 -0.24
CA ALA A 297 18.15 -5.26 -0.43
C ALA A 297 18.61 -4.39 0.75
N MET A 298 17.70 -3.99 1.66
CA MET A 298 18.04 -3.15 2.82
C MET A 298 19.01 -3.85 3.78
N PRO A 299 20.04 -3.15 4.29
CA PRO A 299 20.98 -3.71 5.26
C PRO A 299 20.30 -4.06 6.59
N ALA A 300 20.88 -5.00 7.33
CA ALA A 300 20.39 -5.49 8.62
C ALA A 300 18.94 -6.03 8.66
N ARG A 301 18.22 -6.08 7.52
CA ARG A 301 16.84 -6.57 7.46
C ARG A 301 16.69 -7.99 8.01
N ARG A 302 17.72 -8.85 7.87
CA ARG A 302 17.67 -10.26 8.28
C ARG A 302 17.65 -10.42 9.80
N GLU A 303 18.07 -9.39 10.54
CA GLU A 303 18.07 -9.37 12.00
C GLU A 303 16.68 -9.07 12.55
N VAL A 304 15.90 -8.28 11.82
CA VAL A 304 14.64 -7.69 12.33
C VAL A 304 13.41 -8.24 11.61
N LEU A 305 13.45 -8.45 10.29
CA LEU A 305 12.29 -8.81 9.47
C LEU A 305 12.20 -10.32 9.22
N ARG A 306 11.05 -10.89 9.53
CA ARG A 306 10.62 -12.22 9.10
C ARG A 306 9.31 -12.13 8.33
N ILE A 307 9.19 -12.88 7.24
CA ILE A 307 8.02 -12.88 6.36
C ILE A 307 7.41 -14.28 6.31
N GLN A 308 6.12 -14.37 6.54
CA GLN A 308 5.33 -15.61 6.43
C GLN A 308 4.22 -15.43 5.41
N LEU A 309 4.30 -16.18 4.31
CA LEU A 309 3.31 -16.22 3.25
C LEU A 309 2.39 -17.41 3.45
N TYR A 310 1.07 -17.17 3.44
CA TYR A 310 0.04 -18.21 3.54
C TYR A 310 -0.75 -18.30 2.23
N ILE A 311 -0.54 -19.37 1.46
CA ILE A 311 -1.20 -19.60 0.17
C ILE A 311 -2.45 -20.46 0.38
N THR A 312 -3.63 -19.84 0.25
CA THR A 312 -4.91 -20.49 0.56
C THR A 312 -5.45 -21.41 -0.55
N LYS A 313 -5.01 -21.22 -1.80
CA LYS A 313 -5.40 -22.05 -2.96
C LYS A 313 -4.16 -22.39 -3.81
N PRO A 314 -3.28 -23.29 -3.36
CA PRO A 314 -2.10 -23.69 -4.14
C PRO A 314 -2.54 -24.38 -5.44
N ARG A 315 -1.92 -24.02 -6.56
CA ARG A 315 -2.20 -24.61 -7.88
C ARG A 315 -1.34 -25.85 -8.16
N SER A 316 -0.19 -25.97 -7.49
CA SER A 316 0.74 -27.09 -7.67
C SER A 316 1.32 -27.58 -6.34
N HIS A 317 1.55 -28.89 -6.23
CA HIS A 317 2.34 -29.50 -5.16
C HIS A 317 3.82 -29.06 -5.16
N LYS A 318 4.30 -28.32 -6.18
CA LYS A 318 5.66 -27.76 -6.21
C LYS A 318 5.76 -26.36 -5.61
N ASP A 319 4.66 -25.76 -5.18
CA ASP A 319 4.65 -24.49 -4.43
C ASP A 319 5.09 -24.68 -2.96
N HIS A 320 5.58 -25.88 -2.61
CA HIS A 320 6.01 -26.22 -1.27
C HIS A 320 7.42 -25.67 -0.98
N ILE A 321 7.44 -24.69 -0.07
CA ILE A 321 8.57 -24.36 0.82
C ILE A 321 9.80 -23.84 0.08
N SER A 322 9.76 -22.59 -0.38
CA SER A 322 10.98 -21.79 -0.49
C SER A 322 11.30 -21.20 0.88
N THR A 323 12.07 -21.91 1.70
CA THR A 323 12.69 -21.37 2.92
C THR A 323 13.96 -20.63 2.54
N SER A 324 13.83 -19.38 2.11
CA SER A 324 14.91 -18.43 2.36
C SER A 324 14.79 -18.06 3.85
N GLY A 325 15.89 -17.94 4.60
CA GLY A 325 15.81 -17.72 6.06
C GLY A 325 14.94 -16.52 6.50
N THR A 326 14.63 -15.58 5.61
CA THR A 326 13.70 -14.46 5.86
C THR A 326 12.26 -14.71 5.40
N LEU A 327 12.03 -15.61 4.44
CA LEU A 327 10.73 -15.84 3.80
C LEU A 327 10.31 -17.30 3.97
N GLU A 328 9.22 -17.51 4.71
CA GLU A 328 8.61 -18.82 4.88
C GLU A 328 7.29 -18.89 4.12
N MET A 329 7.09 -19.96 3.35
CA MET A 329 5.84 -20.20 2.61
C MET A 329 5.09 -21.38 3.21
N HIS A 330 3.86 -21.12 3.67
CA HIS A 330 2.98 -22.07 4.33
C HIS A 330 1.73 -22.32 3.46
N PRO A 331 1.37 -23.58 3.15
CA PRO A 331 0.11 -23.88 2.48
C PRO A 331 -1.07 -23.71 3.45
N GLY A 332 -2.21 -23.26 2.92
CA GLY A 332 -3.45 -23.12 3.68
C GLY A 332 -3.70 -21.72 4.23
N ARG A 333 -4.70 -21.62 5.11
CA ARG A 333 -5.08 -20.37 5.76
C ARG A 333 -4.16 -20.11 6.95
N CYS A 334 -3.78 -18.86 7.15
CA CYS A 334 -3.13 -18.43 8.37
C CYS A 334 -4.05 -18.68 9.57
N ASN A 335 -3.49 -19.24 10.66
CA ASN A 335 -4.13 -19.28 11.96
C ASN A 335 -3.49 -18.19 12.84
N PRO A 336 -4.12 -17.00 12.96
CA PRO A 336 -3.53 -15.89 13.71
C PRO A 336 -3.28 -16.21 15.17
N THR A 337 -4.08 -17.08 15.79
CA THR A 337 -3.91 -17.49 17.19
C THR A 337 -2.56 -18.15 17.40
N THR A 338 -2.23 -19.18 16.62
CA THR A 338 -0.94 -19.88 16.74
C THR A 338 0.25 -18.96 16.48
N VAL A 339 0.12 -18.06 15.48
CA VAL A 339 1.16 -17.09 15.16
C VAL A 339 1.37 -16.13 16.34
N LEU A 340 0.29 -15.52 16.85
CA LEU A 340 0.38 -14.56 17.95
C LEU A 340 0.80 -15.20 19.26
N GLU A 341 0.36 -16.41 19.58
CA GLU A 341 0.80 -17.11 20.79
C GLU A 341 2.30 -17.40 20.79
N LYS A 342 2.87 -17.71 19.61
CA LYS A 342 4.31 -17.89 19.44
C LYS A 342 5.02 -16.54 19.58
N GLU A 343 4.62 -15.53 18.81
CA GLU A 343 5.28 -14.23 18.86
C GLU A 343 5.16 -13.54 20.21
N MET A 344 4.07 -13.77 20.95
CA MET A 344 3.89 -13.17 22.27
C MET A 344 4.93 -13.69 23.26
N LYS A 345 5.35 -14.96 23.13
CA LYS A 345 6.41 -15.54 23.98
C LYS A 345 7.79 -14.97 23.64
N ASP A 346 8.07 -14.80 22.35
CA ASP A 346 9.38 -14.37 21.83
C ASP A 346 9.49 -12.84 21.65
N ARG A 347 8.51 -12.08 22.16
CA ARG A 347 8.44 -10.63 21.96
C ARG A 347 9.58 -9.90 22.67
N ILE A 348 9.98 -8.80 22.06
CA ILE A 348 10.81 -7.75 22.68
C ILE A 348 9.91 -6.54 22.93
N GLY A 349 9.87 -6.07 24.18
CA GLY A 349 9.08 -4.89 24.57
C GLY A 349 7.56 -5.07 24.40
N ALA A 350 6.88 -3.95 24.15
CA ALA A 350 5.46 -3.95 23.77
C ALA A 350 5.29 -4.46 22.33
N MET A 351 4.15 -5.11 22.08
CA MET A 351 3.78 -5.64 20.77
C MET A 351 2.73 -4.78 20.09
N GLY A 352 3.02 -4.30 18.88
CA GLY A 352 2.02 -3.68 18.01
C GLY A 352 1.53 -4.68 16.99
N VAL A 353 0.22 -4.94 16.92
CA VAL A 353 -0.40 -5.81 15.92
C VAL A 353 -1.28 -4.97 15.01
N THR A 354 -1.04 -5.01 13.70
CA THR A 354 -1.92 -4.40 12.70
C THR A 354 -2.49 -5.44 11.77
N VAL A 355 -3.73 -5.24 11.33
CA VAL A 355 -4.35 -6.07 10.30
C VAL A 355 -5.00 -5.22 9.21
N CYS A 356 -4.73 -5.59 7.96
CA CYS A 356 -5.41 -5.06 6.79
C CYS A 356 -5.82 -6.20 5.85
N GLY A 357 -7.11 -6.46 5.70
CA GLY A 357 -7.60 -7.57 4.88
C GLY A 357 -9.11 -7.75 4.93
N PRO A 358 -9.64 -8.88 4.39
CA PRO A 358 -11.06 -9.20 4.45
C PRO A 358 -11.57 -9.24 5.89
N GLY A 359 -12.81 -8.79 6.14
CA GLY A 359 -13.40 -8.70 7.48
C GLY A 359 -13.26 -9.98 8.31
N ALA A 360 -13.55 -11.16 7.75
CA ALA A 360 -13.39 -12.43 8.48
C ALA A 360 -11.94 -12.73 8.90
N PHE A 361 -10.94 -12.25 8.15
CA PHE A 361 -9.53 -12.38 8.52
C PHE A 361 -9.13 -11.33 9.57
N ALA A 362 -9.62 -10.09 9.46
CA ALA A 362 -9.43 -9.08 10.49
C ALA A 362 -10.07 -9.50 11.83
N ASP A 363 -11.27 -10.08 11.77
CA ASP A 363 -11.99 -10.60 12.94
C ASP A 363 -11.23 -11.74 13.63
N SER A 364 -10.61 -12.65 12.86
CA SER A 364 -9.83 -13.73 13.44
C SER A 364 -8.51 -13.24 14.06
N VAL A 365 -7.86 -12.23 13.48
CA VAL A 365 -6.70 -11.56 14.11
C VAL A 365 -7.13 -10.84 15.38
N ARG A 366 -8.25 -10.10 15.37
CA ARG A 366 -8.77 -9.41 16.55
C ARG A 366 -9.12 -10.38 17.68
N GLN A 367 -9.72 -11.52 17.34
CA GLN A 367 -9.98 -12.59 18.29
C GLN A 367 -8.68 -13.16 18.86
N ALA A 368 -7.69 -13.43 18.02
CA ALA A 368 -6.39 -13.93 18.46
C ALA A 368 -5.66 -12.95 19.40
N VAL A 369 -5.65 -11.65 19.10
CA VAL A 369 -5.10 -10.61 19.99
C VAL A 369 -5.76 -10.66 21.37
N ARG A 370 -7.11 -10.75 21.41
CA ARG A 370 -7.84 -10.82 22.68
C ARG A 370 -7.42 -12.01 23.54
N THR A 371 -6.99 -13.13 22.95
CA THR A 371 -6.55 -14.32 23.71
C THR A 371 -5.17 -14.19 24.34
N VAL A 372 -4.41 -13.14 24.00
CA VAL A 372 -3.04 -12.93 24.50
C VAL A 372 -2.85 -11.59 25.21
N VAL A 373 -3.91 -10.79 25.37
CA VAL A 373 -3.87 -9.45 25.99
C VAL A 373 -3.47 -9.47 27.46
N ASP A 374 -3.74 -10.58 28.15
CA ASP A 374 -3.37 -10.83 29.54
C ASP A 374 -1.88 -11.20 29.70
N ARG A 375 -1.20 -11.60 28.62
CA ARG A 375 0.19 -12.07 28.64
C ARG A 375 1.22 -10.94 28.53
N GLY A 376 0.79 -9.70 28.27
CA GLY A 376 1.65 -8.51 28.18
C GLY A 376 1.05 -7.34 27.38
N SER A 377 1.83 -6.26 27.25
CA SER A 377 1.42 -5.06 26.52
C SER A 377 1.30 -5.34 25.02
N ILE A 378 0.07 -5.30 24.51
CA ILE A 378 -0.27 -5.50 23.11
C ILE A 378 -1.28 -4.45 22.66
N ASP A 379 -0.97 -3.74 21.59
CA ASP A 379 -1.89 -2.80 20.96
C ASP A 379 -2.33 -3.35 19.61
N PHE A 380 -3.61 -3.19 19.30
CA PHE A 380 -4.21 -3.68 18.06
C PHE A 380 -4.78 -2.53 17.25
N VAL A 381 -4.33 -2.45 16.00
CA VAL A 381 -4.78 -1.47 15.01
C VAL A 381 -5.41 -2.23 13.85
N GLU A 382 -6.61 -1.83 13.46
CA GLU A 382 -7.31 -2.43 12.34
C GLU A 382 -7.53 -1.40 11.24
N GLU A 383 -7.08 -1.75 10.05
CA GLU A 383 -7.10 -0.88 8.89
C GLU A 383 -7.99 -1.52 7.83
N ALA A 384 -9.25 -1.10 7.84
CA ALA A 384 -10.28 -1.62 6.97
C ALA A 384 -10.38 -0.79 5.68
N PHE A 385 -9.51 -1.07 4.71
CA PHE A 385 -9.74 -0.68 3.31
C PHE A 385 -10.65 -1.71 2.65
N THR A 386 -11.86 -1.83 3.19
CA THR A 386 -12.95 -2.57 2.55
C THR A 386 -13.60 -1.60 1.57
N TYR A 387 -14.09 -2.12 0.44
CA TYR A 387 -14.85 -1.45 -0.64
C TYR A 387 -14.02 -1.14 -1.88
#